data_AF-A0A542EGD6-F1
#
_entry.id   AF-A0A542EGD6-F1
#
_cell.length_a   1.000
_cell.length_b   1.000
_cell.length_c   1.000
_cell.angle_alpha   90.00
_cell.angle_beta   90.00
_cell.angle_gamma   90.00
#
_symmetry.space_group_name_H-M   'P 1'
#
loop_
_entity.id
_entity.type
_entity.pdbx_description
1 polymer ?
#
loop_
_entity_poly.entity_id
_entity_poly.type
_entity_poly.pdbx_seq_one_letter_code
_entity_poly.pdbx_strand_id
1 'polypeptide(L)'
;MGLDRQQGFALLAEMTSTRNLLAYGIRVIRTGAFIDTTRDPILTMLSIGVEKLYKLTLGLIALDLDHKWPTKTEMQKQGHKLVAMHTTVMNELRVRTADKSEYVRGLLAEVDNDTVVLPIIEALDMYGRMGRFYYLDELGDAQQPVSPDDAWQNIEQAALADSTVATLYQQAMSDLGDNDAWDKFIHALHERIATAIERLWAGVAVCGRNHALGETGGVFGFEVHPDSVGRQ
;
A
#
# COMPACT_ATOMS: atom_id res chain seq x y z
N MET A 1 20.91 9.00 -17.65
CA MET A 1 19.86 7.98 -17.84
C MET A 1 20.53 6.62 -18.01
N GLY A 2 20.37 5.72 -17.03
CA GLY A 2 20.93 4.36 -17.05
C GLY A 2 19.98 3.28 -17.59
N LEU A 3 18.84 3.68 -18.17
CA LEU A 3 17.86 2.78 -18.77
C LEU A 3 17.95 2.85 -20.29
N ASP A 4 17.87 1.68 -20.93
CA ASP A 4 17.62 1.64 -22.36
C ASP A 4 16.15 1.99 -22.69
N ARG A 5 15.85 2.15 -23.99
CA ARG A 5 14.51 2.53 -24.45
C ARG A 5 13.42 1.54 -24.04
N GLN A 6 13.72 0.24 -24.07
CA GLN A 6 12.75 -0.81 -23.73
C GLN A 6 12.48 -0.81 -22.23
N GLN A 7 13.53 -0.67 -21.41
CA GLN A 7 13.42 -0.52 -19.97
C GLN A 7 12.63 0.73 -19.58
N GLY A 8 12.82 1.85 -20.30
CA GLY A 8 12.02 3.07 -20.10
C GLY A 8 10.51 2.85 -20.32
N PHE A 9 10.12 2.17 -21.39
CA PHE A 9 8.71 1.84 -21.63
C PHE A 9 8.14 0.85 -20.60
N ALA A 10 8.91 -0.16 -20.23
CA ALA A 10 8.51 -1.11 -19.20
C ALA A 10 8.28 -0.40 -17.85
N LEU A 11 9.16 0.54 -17.49
CA LEU A 11 9.03 1.34 -16.28
C LEU A 11 7.72 2.15 -16.28
N LEU A 12 7.38 2.85 -17.38
CA LEU A 12 6.13 3.61 -17.49
C LEU A 12 4.88 2.72 -17.38
N ALA A 13 4.90 1.54 -18.00
CA ALA A 13 3.82 0.58 -17.91
C ALA A 13 3.62 0.08 -16.47
N GLU A 14 4.72 -0.19 -15.76
CA GLU A 14 4.69 -0.60 -14.36
C GLU A 14 4.22 0.52 -13.42
N MET A 15 4.62 1.77 -13.64
CA MET A 15 4.10 2.93 -12.91
C MET A 15 2.57 3.05 -13.09
N THR A 16 2.09 2.93 -14.32
CA THR A 16 0.65 3.00 -14.64
C THR A 16 -0.12 1.86 -13.98
N SER A 17 0.39 0.63 -14.07
CA SER A 17 -0.20 -0.54 -13.43
C SER A 17 -0.26 -0.38 -11.91
N THR A 18 0.81 0.11 -11.29
CA THR A 18 0.90 0.39 -9.84
C THR A 18 -0.17 1.38 -9.40
N ARG A 19 -0.22 2.54 -10.06
CA ARG A 19 -1.20 3.60 -9.80
C ARG A 19 -2.63 3.07 -9.88
N ASN A 20 -2.95 2.32 -10.95
CA ASN A 20 -4.30 1.83 -11.16
C ASN A 20 -4.69 0.78 -10.11
N LEU A 21 -3.81 -0.17 -9.78
CA LEU A 21 -4.07 -1.18 -8.76
C LEU A 21 -4.34 -0.55 -7.38
N LEU A 22 -3.52 0.42 -6.97
CA LEU A 22 -3.72 1.15 -5.71
C LEU A 22 -5.03 1.94 -5.73
N ALA A 23 -5.30 2.69 -6.80
CA ALA A 23 -6.50 3.50 -6.92
C ALA A 23 -7.78 2.68 -6.88
N TYR A 24 -7.85 1.56 -7.63
CA TYR A 24 -9.02 0.70 -7.63
C TYR A 24 -9.19 -0.04 -6.29
N GLY A 25 -8.10 -0.52 -5.68
CA GLY A 25 -8.15 -1.14 -4.35
C GLY A 25 -8.69 -0.17 -3.29
N ILE A 26 -8.15 1.04 -3.22
CA ILE A 26 -8.60 2.10 -2.29
C ILE A 26 -10.05 2.48 -2.56
N ARG A 27 -10.45 2.63 -3.83
CA ARG A 27 -11.83 2.96 -4.20
C ARG A 27 -12.81 1.89 -3.70
N VAL A 28 -12.50 0.61 -3.89
CA VAL A 28 -13.38 -0.48 -3.45
C VAL A 28 -13.49 -0.50 -1.92
N ILE A 29 -12.42 -0.22 -1.17
CA ILE A 29 -12.51 -0.04 0.29
C ILE A 29 -13.50 1.07 0.64
N ARG A 30 -13.34 2.27 0.06
CA ARG A 30 -14.18 3.44 0.37
C ARG A 30 -15.65 3.27 0.02
N THR A 31 -15.94 2.60 -1.10
CA THR A 31 -17.31 2.53 -1.65
C THR A 31 -17.99 1.17 -1.51
N GLY A 32 -17.27 0.17 -1.02
CA GLY A 32 -17.77 -1.20 -0.91
C GLY A 32 -18.86 -1.30 0.14
N ALA A 33 -20.11 -1.50 -0.30
CA ALA A 33 -21.23 -1.75 0.61
C ALA A 33 -21.11 -3.10 1.35
N PHE A 34 -20.33 -4.04 0.80
CA PHE A 34 -20.13 -5.38 1.34
C PHE A 34 -18.65 -5.78 1.25
N ILE A 35 -17.83 -5.31 2.20
CA ILE A 35 -16.40 -5.65 2.24
C ILE A 35 -16.19 -7.16 2.34
N ASP A 36 -17.07 -7.89 3.04
CA ASP A 36 -17.00 -9.35 3.18
C ASP A 36 -17.03 -10.10 1.84
N THR A 37 -17.70 -9.57 0.83
CA THR A 37 -17.77 -10.19 -0.51
C THR A 37 -16.75 -9.60 -1.49
N THR A 38 -16.05 -8.54 -1.10
CA THR A 38 -15.08 -7.83 -1.95
C THR A 38 -13.65 -7.84 -1.40
N ARG A 39 -13.42 -8.48 -0.25
CA ARG A 39 -12.12 -8.60 0.44
C ARG A 39 -11.05 -9.21 -0.43
N ASP A 40 -11.35 -10.30 -1.15
CA ASP A 40 -10.39 -10.98 -2.01
C ASP A 40 -9.89 -10.10 -3.18
N PRO A 41 -10.76 -9.45 -3.97
CA PRO A 41 -10.35 -8.43 -4.94
C PRO A 41 -9.55 -7.27 -4.34
N ILE A 42 -9.95 -6.75 -3.17
CA ILE A 42 -9.25 -5.64 -2.49
C ILE A 42 -7.82 -6.07 -2.15
N LEU A 43 -7.66 -7.19 -1.43
CA LEU A 43 -6.37 -7.73 -1.02
C LEU A 43 -5.50 -8.06 -2.22
N THR A 44 -6.06 -8.63 -3.29
CA THR A 44 -5.35 -8.87 -4.55
C THR A 44 -4.79 -7.59 -5.15
N MET A 45 -5.65 -6.59 -5.37
CA MET A 45 -5.22 -5.33 -5.99
C MET A 45 -4.17 -4.61 -5.14
N LEU A 46 -4.39 -4.52 -3.84
CA LEU A 46 -3.49 -3.81 -2.94
C LEU A 46 -2.17 -4.55 -2.71
N SER A 47 -2.20 -5.88 -2.57
CA SER A 47 -0.98 -6.68 -2.39
C SER A 47 -0.05 -6.52 -3.59
N ILE A 48 -0.59 -6.64 -4.81
CA ILE A 48 0.18 -6.43 -6.04
C ILE A 48 0.59 -4.95 -6.19
N GLY A 49 -0.32 -4.01 -5.93
CA GLY A 49 -0.07 -2.57 -6.06
C GLY A 49 1.05 -2.08 -5.16
N VAL A 50 1.02 -2.43 -3.87
CA VAL A 50 2.06 -2.08 -2.90
C VAL A 50 3.38 -2.80 -3.22
N GLU A 51 3.33 -4.06 -3.67
CA GLU A 51 4.54 -4.78 -4.10
C GLU A 51 5.23 -4.07 -5.27
N LYS A 52 4.47 -3.67 -6.29
CA LYS A 52 5.01 -2.92 -7.42
C LYS A 52 5.54 -1.56 -6.99
N LEU A 53 4.82 -0.83 -6.14
CA LEU A 53 5.27 0.47 -5.60
C LEU A 53 6.65 0.35 -4.93
N TYR A 54 6.84 -0.64 -4.05
CA TYR A 54 8.12 -0.87 -3.39
C TYR A 54 9.21 -1.34 -4.33
N LYS A 55 8.91 -2.28 -5.23
CA LYS A 55 9.89 -2.77 -6.22
C LYS A 55 10.37 -1.66 -7.16
N LEU A 56 9.45 -0.79 -7.58
CA LEU A 56 9.80 0.39 -8.38
C LEU A 56 10.67 1.36 -7.59
N THR A 57 10.31 1.64 -6.33
CA THR A 57 11.09 2.53 -5.46
C THR A 57 12.51 2.01 -5.24
N LEU A 58 12.67 0.72 -4.91
CA LEU A 58 13.98 0.08 -4.74
C LEU A 58 14.77 0.03 -6.05
N GLY A 59 14.10 -0.23 -7.18
CA GLY A 59 14.75 -0.21 -8.49
C GLY A 59 15.26 1.17 -8.87
N LEU A 60 14.53 2.24 -8.53
CA LEU A 60 14.95 3.63 -8.74
C LEU A 60 16.11 4.02 -7.82
N ILE A 61 16.11 3.56 -6.57
CA ILE A 61 17.23 3.73 -5.63
C ILE A 61 18.51 3.12 -6.22
N ALA A 62 18.43 1.87 -6.70
CA ALA A 62 19.57 1.22 -7.34
C ALA A 62 19.99 1.90 -8.65
N LEU A 63 19.02 2.35 -9.46
CA LEU A 63 19.32 3.10 -10.68
C LEU A 63 20.04 4.42 -10.40
N ASP A 64 19.68 5.11 -9.33
CA ASP A 64 20.30 6.35 -8.90
C ASP A 64 21.74 6.12 -8.40
N LEU A 65 21.95 5.07 -7.59
CA LEU A 65 23.27 4.74 -7.01
C LEU A 65 24.24 4.10 -8.01
N ASP A 66 23.76 3.09 -8.74
CA ASP A 66 24.60 2.20 -9.54
C ASP A 66 24.48 2.48 -11.04
N HIS A 67 23.67 3.48 -11.42
CA HIS A 67 23.35 3.82 -12.82
C HIS A 67 22.81 2.63 -13.62
N LYS A 68 22.22 1.66 -12.93
CA LYS A 68 21.71 0.41 -13.52
C LYS A 68 20.48 -0.08 -12.77
N TRP A 69 19.48 -0.53 -13.52
CA TRP A 69 18.33 -1.22 -12.93
C TRP A 69 18.72 -2.61 -12.39
N PRO A 70 18.21 -3.05 -11.23
CA PRO A 70 18.48 -4.38 -10.70
C PRO A 70 18.12 -5.49 -11.68
N THR A 71 18.96 -6.50 -11.75
CA THR A 71 18.69 -7.71 -12.54
C THR A 71 17.48 -8.47 -11.99
N LYS A 72 16.90 -9.34 -12.83
CA LYS A 72 15.81 -10.23 -12.41
C LYS A 72 16.16 -11.00 -11.14
N THR A 73 17.38 -11.53 -11.04
CA THR A 73 17.84 -12.30 -9.88
C THR A 73 17.87 -11.45 -8.61
N GLU A 74 18.33 -10.20 -8.69
CA GLU A 74 18.33 -9.27 -7.56
C GLU A 74 16.91 -8.92 -7.12
N MET A 75 16.01 -8.65 -8.07
CA MET A 75 14.59 -8.39 -7.78
C MET A 75 13.87 -9.62 -7.21
N GLN A 76 14.23 -10.82 -7.65
CA GLN A 76 13.66 -12.07 -7.12
C GLN A 76 14.13 -12.38 -5.69
N LYS A 77 15.35 -11.98 -5.32
CA LYS A 77 15.84 -12.15 -3.93
C LYS A 77 15.01 -11.35 -2.92
N GLN A 78 14.44 -10.21 -3.32
CA GLN A 78 13.49 -9.45 -2.50
C GLN A 78 12.17 -10.21 -2.29
N GLY A 79 11.80 -11.08 -3.25
CA GLY A 79 10.62 -11.95 -3.17
C GLY A 79 9.30 -11.17 -3.12
N HIS A 80 8.35 -11.72 -2.36
CA HIS A 80 7.03 -11.13 -2.06
C HIS A 80 6.97 -10.58 -0.62
N LYS A 81 8.13 -10.30 -0.01
CA LYS A 81 8.24 -9.96 1.42
C LYS A 81 7.97 -8.47 1.64
N LEU A 82 6.70 -8.05 1.57
CA LEU A 82 6.26 -6.67 1.73
C LEU A 82 6.69 -6.06 3.06
N VAL A 83 6.69 -6.79 4.18
CA VAL A 83 7.15 -6.25 5.47
C VAL A 83 8.63 -5.84 5.42
N ALA A 84 9.48 -6.71 4.85
CA ALA A 84 10.91 -6.42 4.70
C ALA A 84 11.16 -5.29 3.69
N MET A 85 10.40 -5.27 2.58
CA MET A 85 10.48 -4.20 1.59
C MET A 85 10.01 -2.85 2.15
N HIS A 86 8.91 -2.82 2.91
CA HIS A 86 8.42 -1.62 3.57
C HIS A 86 9.51 -1.03 4.48
N THR A 87 10.09 -1.86 5.36
CA THR A 87 11.18 -1.44 6.26
C THR A 87 12.35 -0.86 5.47
N THR A 88 12.76 -1.53 4.38
CA THR A 88 13.89 -1.09 3.55
C THR A 88 13.57 0.24 2.84
N VAL A 89 12.40 0.34 2.21
CA VAL A 89 11.95 1.54 1.50
C VAL A 89 11.85 2.73 2.44
N MET A 90 11.18 2.58 3.59
CA MET A 90 11.00 3.70 4.53
C MET A 90 12.34 4.16 5.12
N ASN A 91 13.27 3.24 5.42
CA ASN A 91 14.62 3.60 5.85
C ASN A 91 15.37 4.40 4.78
N GLU A 92 15.37 3.93 3.53
CA GLU A 92 16.02 4.61 2.41
C GLU A 92 15.42 6.00 2.17
N LEU A 93 14.09 6.11 2.16
CA LEU A 93 13.39 7.37 1.97
C LEU A 93 13.71 8.37 3.09
N ARG A 94 13.80 7.93 4.35
CA ARG A 94 14.22 8.80 5.47
C ARG A 94 15.63 9.36 5.27
N VAL A 95 16.58 8.53 4.85
CA VAL A 95 17.96 8.97 4.58
C VAL A 95 17.99 9.96 3.41
N ARG A 96 17.31 9.60 2.30
CA ARG A 96 17.31 10.37 1.04
C ARG A 96 16.51 11.67 1.10
N THR A 97 15.69 11.83 2.14
CA THR A 97 14.90 13.05 2.36
C THR A 97 15.41 13.90 3.52
N ALA A 98 16.51 13.51 4.18
CA ALA A 98 17.03 14.21 5.35
C ALA A 98 17.34 15.69 5.09
N ASP A 99 17.79 16.04 3.87
CA ASP A 99 18.10 17.39 3.41
C ASP A 99 16.92 18.11 2.73
N LYS A 100 15.76 17.45 2.59
CA LYS A 100 14.58 17.99 1.91
C LYS A 100 13.74 18.84 2.88
N SER A 101 12.72 19.50 2.31
CA SER A 101 11.83 20.37 3.07
C SER A 101 11.10 19.63 4.20
N GLU A 102 10.70 20.38 5.23
CA GLU A 102 9.90 19.85 6.33
C GLU A 102 8.61 19.19 5.85
N TYR A 103 7.99 19.71 4.80
CA TYR A 103 6.83 19.11 4.16
C TYR A 103 7.08 17.66 3.70
N VAL A 104 8.19 17.41 2.96
CA VAL A 104 8.50 16.06 2.46
C VAL A 104 8.78 15.10 3.60
N ARG A 105 9.56 15.54 4.60
CA ARG A 105 9.87 14.72 5.79
C ARG A 105 8.63 14.46 6.64
N GLY A 106 7.72 15.45 6.74
CA GLY A 106 6.45 15.36 7.45
C GLY A 106 5.55 14.26 6.89
N LEU A 107 5.43 14.14 5.55
CA LEU A 107 4.65 13.08 4.93
C LEU A 107 5.19 11.67 5.25
N LEU A 108 6.51 11.48 5.30
CA LEU A 108 7.08 10.20 5.72
C LEU A 108 6.84 9.94 7.21
N ALA A 109 6.95 10.96 8.05
CA ALA A 109 6.64 10.86 9.47
C ALA A 109 5.16 10.52 9.71
N GLU A 110 4.24 11.02 8.90
CA GLU A 110 2.82 10.63 8.97
C GLU A 110 2.64 9.14 8.68
N VAL A 111 3.35 8.59 7.70
CA VAL A 111 3.31 7.14 7.41
C VAL A 111 3.91 6.34 8.56
N ASP A 112 5.08 6.74 9.08
CA ASP A 112 5.76 6.04 10.18
C ASP A 112 4.93 6.06 11.48
N ASN A 113 4.16 7.13 11.73
CA ASN A 113 3.33 7.28 12.93
C ASN A 113 1.90 6.74 12.76
N ASP A 114 1.50 6.34 11.55
CA ASP A 114 0.16 5.80 11.31
C ASP A 114 0.12 4.31 11.71
N THR A 115 -0.53 4.04 12.85
CA THR A 115 -0.62 2.70 13.45
C THR A 115 -1.35 1.66 12.58
N VAL A 116 -2.06 2.09 11.53
CA VAL A 116 -2.80 1.19 10.63
C VAL A 116 -1.92 0.70 9.48
N VAL A 117 -0.84 1.42 9.15
CA VAL A 117 0.02 1.10 8.00
C VAL A 117 0.66 -0.27 8.14
N LEU A 118 1.27 -0.57 9.29
CA LEU A 118 1.98 -1.85 9.47
C LEU A 118 1.02 -3.07 9.41
N PRO A 119 -0.13 -3.09 10.11
CA PRO A 119 -1.14 -4.14 9.95
C PRO A 119 -1.58 -4.36 8.50
N ILE A 120 -1.73 -3.28 7.72
CA ILE A 120 -2.03 -3.39 6.28
C ILE A 120 -0.88 -4.10 5.57
N ILE A 121 0.36 -3.66 5.76
CA ILE A 121 1.52 -4.28 5.10
C ILE A 121 1.64 -5.77 5.45
N GLU A 122 1.41 -6.14 6.70
CA GLU A 122 1.44 -7.54 7.15
C GLU A 122 0.34 -8.39 6.51
N ALA A 123 -0.88 -7.87 6.44
CA ALA A 123 -1.99 -8.57 5.79
C ALA A 123 -1.74 -8.74 4.28
N LEU A 124 -1.27 -7.68 3.60
CA LEU A 124 -0.94 -7.74 2.18
C LEU A 124 0.23 -8.70 1.89
N ASP A 125 1.20 -8.76 2.79
CA ASP A 125 2.34 -9.68 2.72
C ASP A 125 1.88 -11.15 2.83
N MET A 126 1.09 -11.44 3.86
CA MET A 126 0.51 -12.77 4.09
C MET A 126 -0.34 -13.19 2.88
N TYR A 127 -1.23 -12.30 2.43
CA TYR A 127 -2.13 -12.58 1.32
C TYR A 127 -1.38 -12.87 0.01
N GLY A 128 -0.35 -12.07 -0.30
CA GLY A 128 0.48 -12.23 -1.49
C GLY A 128 1.34 -13.51 -1.47
N ARG A 129 1.69 -14.03 -0.28
CA ARG A 129 2.48 -15.26 -0.14
C ARG A 129 1.62 -16.52 -0.16
N MET A 130 0.50 -16.51 0.54
CA MET A 130 -0.31 -17.70 0.79
C MET A 130 -1.82 -17.44 0.79
N GLY A 131 -2.27 -16.29 1.31
CA GLY A 131 -3.70 -16.07 1.57
C GLY A 131 -4.62 -16.14 0.35
N ARG A 132 -4.15 -15.79 -0.86
CA ARG A 132 -4.93 -15.95 -2.11
C ARG A 132 -5.27 -17.41 -2.47
N PHE A 133 -4.62 -18.38 -1.84
CA PHE A 133 -4.88 -19.81 -2.00
C PHE A 133 -5.43 -20.44 -0.71
N TYR A 134 -5.78 -19.65 0.31
CA TYR A 134 -6.17 -20.15 1.63
C TYR A 134 -7.24 -21.26 1.57
N TYR A 135 -8.40 -20.98 0.96
CA TYR A 135 -9.47 -21.99 0.85
C TYR A 135 -9.12 -23.14 -0.10
N LEU A 136 -8.25 -22.91 -1.09
CA LEU A 136 -7.78 -24.00 -1.97
C LEU A 136 -6.85 -24.96 -1.22
N ASP A 137 -6.01 -24.44 -0.32
CA ASP A 137 -5.15 -25.24 0.53
C ASP A 137 -5.97 -25.97 1.61
N GLU A 138 -7.03 -25.35 2.17
CA GLU A 138 -7.98 -26.04 3.06
C GLU A 138 -8.68 -27.22 2.36
N LEU A 139 -9.11 -27.05 1.11
CA LEU A 139 -9.66 -28.16 0.31
C LEU A 139 -8.64 -29.28 0.05
N GLY A 140 -7.34 -28.99 0.15
CA GLY A 140 -6.24 -29.92 0.00
C GLY A 140 -5.67 -30.46 1.32
N ASP A 141 -6.38 -30.30 2.43
CA ASP A 141 -5.93 -30.68 3.79
C ASP A 141 -4.61 -30.01 4.23
N ALA A 142 -4.29 -28.84 3.67
CA ALA A 142 -3.10 -28.06 3.98
C ALA A 142 -3.48 -26.77 4.72
N GLN A 143 -3.66 -26.86 6.04
CA GLN A 143 -4.06 -25.70 6.83
C GLN A 143 -2.96 -24.62 6.85
N GLN A 144 -3.33 -23.39 6.47
CA GLN A 144 -2.48 -22.22 6.63
C GLN A 144 -2.59 -21.66 8.06
N PRO A 145 -1.52 -21.04 8.60
CA PRO A 145 -1.50 -20.57 9.98
C PRO A 145 -2.36 -19.32 10.24
N VAL A 146 -2.71 -18.57 9.20
CA VAL A 146 -3.45 -17.30 9.28
C VAL A 146 -4.44 -17.25 8.13
N SER A 147 -5.71 -16.96 8.42
CA SER A 147 -6.70 -16.74 7.37
C SER A 147 -6.67 -15.30 6.83
N PRO A 148 -7.09 -15.06 5.58
CA PRO A 148 -7.33 -13.71 5.07
C PRO A 148 -8.29 -12.89 5.92
N ASP A 149 -9.23 -13.54 6.59
CA ASP A 149 -10.20 -12.89 7.47
C ASP A 149 -9.55 -12.41 8.77
N ASP A 150 -8.74 -13.25 9.41
CA ASP A 150 -7.98 -12.85 10.62
C ASP A 150 -7.03 -11.70 10.32
N ALA A 151 -6.35 -11.75 9.17
CA ALA A 151 -5.45 -10.69 8.73
C ALA A 151 -6.20 -9.37 8.47
N TRP A 152 -7.42 -9.44 7.91
CA TRP A 152 -8.27 -8.27 7.71
C TRP A 152 -8.76 -7.70 9.04
N GLN A 153 -9.19 -8.57 9.97
CA GLN A 153 -9.64 -8.16 11.30
C GLN A 153 -8.55 -7.40 12.08
N ASN A 154 -7.27 -7.77 11.90
CA ASN A 154 -6.15 -7.03 12.50
C ASN A 154 -6.04 -5.59 11.95
N ILE A 155 -6.33 -5.37 10.66
CA ILE A 155 -6.38 -4.03 10.07
C ILE A 155 -7.53 -3.24 10.71
N GLU A 156 -8.72 -3.83 10.78
CA GLU A 156 -9.90 -3.18 11.35
C GLU A 156 -9.70 -2.83 12.82
N GLN A 157 -9.09 -3.73 13.60
CA GLN A 157 -8.76 -3.48 15.00
C GLN A 157 -7.77 -2.32 15.17
N ALA A 158 -6.76 -2.23 14.31
CA ALA A 158 -5.83 -1.10 14.32
C ALA A 158 -6.52 0.22 13.92
N ALA A 159 -7.42 0.19 12.95
CA ALA A 159 -8.20 1.36 12.55
C ALA A 159 -9.21 1.79 13.63
N LEU A 160 -9.77 0.84 14.38
CA LEU A 160 -10.67 1.10 15.50
C LEU A 160 -9.97 1.82 16.67
N ALA A 161 -8.64 1.75 16.76
CA ALA A 161 -7.89 2.51 17.75
C ALA A 161 -7.88 4.04 17.47
N ASP A 162 -8.30 4.47 16.27
CA ASP A 162 -8.53 5.88 15.97
C ASP A 162 -9.74 6.41 16.77
N SER A 163 -9.56 7.53 17.48
CA SER A 163 -10.59 8.07 18.37
C SER A 163 -11.92 8.38 17.65
N THR A 164 -11.85 8.80 16.39
CA THR A 164 -13.04 9.13 15.59
C THR A 164 -13.82 7.87 15.29
N VAL A 165 -13.13 6.82 14.84
CA VAL A 165 -13.72 5.52 14.52
C VAL A 165 -14.27 4.85 15.78
N ALA A 166 -13.49 4.85 16.87
CA ALA A 166 -13.90 4.31 18.17
C ALA A 166 -15.19 4.96 18.69
N THR A 167 -15.31 6.28 18.57
CA THR A 167 -16.51 7.01 19.03
C THR A 167 -17.75 6.59 18.25
N LEU A 168 -17.65 6.46 16.93
CA LEU A 168 -18.75 6.00 16.08
C LEU A 168 -19.12 4.54 16.37
N TYR A 169 -18.13 3.69 16.63
CA TYR A 169 -18.36 2.31 17.05
C TYR A 169 -19.13 2.24 18.37
N GLN A 170 -18.76 3.03 19.38
CA GLN A 170 -19.48 3.08 20.67
C GLN A 170 -20.92 3.58 20.50
N GLN A 171 -21.16 4.53 19.60
CA GLN A 171 -22.50 5.01 19.27
C GLN A 171 -23.35 3.90 18.62
N ALA A 172 -22.82 3.22 17.61
CA ALA A 172 -23.50 2.09 16.96
C ALA A 172 -23.79 0.93 17.92
N MET A 173 -22.89 0.66 18.87
CA MET A 173 -23.09 -0.37 19.90
C MET A 173 -24.13 0.00 20.95
N SER A 174 -24.47 1.28 21.11
CA SER A 174 -25.46 1.73 22.11
C SER A 174 -26.91 1.46 21.68
N ASP A 175 -27.15 1.35 20.38
CA ASP A 175 -28.43 0.90 19.81
C ASP A 175 -28.17 0.00 18.59
N LEU A 176 -28.26 -1.32 18.81
CA LEU A 176 -28.04 -2.32 17.77
C LEU A 176 -29.06 -2.26 16.63
N GLY A 177 -30.19 -1.56 16.80
CA GLY A 177 -31.19 -1.35 15.76
C GLY A 177 -30.96 -0.12 14.89
N ASP A 178 -30.00 0.74 15.25
CA ASP A 178 -29.70 1.97 14.52
C ASP A 178 -28.78 1.70 13.32
N ASN A 179 -29.40 1.35 12.19
CA ASN A 179 -28.69 1.10 10.93
C ASN A 179 -27.88 2.32 10.45
N ASP A 180 -28.36 3.55 10.70
CA ASP A 180 -27.66 4.76 10.28
C ASP A 180 -26.37 4.97 11.09
N ALA A 181 -26.35 4.59 12.37
CA ALA A 181 -25.16 4.59 13.20
C ALA A 181 -24.13 3.55 12.73
N TRP A 182 -24.58 2.34 12.39
CA TRP A 182 -23.73 1.31 11.80
C TRP A 182 -23.12 1.74 10.47
N ASP A 183 -23.91 2.30 9.56
CA ASP A 183 -23.43 2.78 8.27
C ASP A 183 -22.34 3.86 8.42
N LYS A 184 -22.54 4.81 9.36
CA LYS A 184 -21.52 5.84 9.67
C LYS A 184 -20.24 5.24 10.22
N PHE A 185 -20.35 4.27 11.14
CA PHE A 185 -19.19 3.58 11.68
C PHE A 185 -18.41 2.83 10.59
N ILE A 186 -19.09 2.02 9.78
CA ILE A 186 -18.48 1.24 8.70
C ILE A 186 -17.80 2.17 7.69
N HIS A 187 -18.47 3.26 7.31
CA HIS A 187 -17.87 4.25 6.41
C HIS A 187 -16.60 4.88 7.00
N ALA A 188 -16.62 5.27 8.27
CA ALA A 188 -15.45 5.85 8.93
C ALA A 188 -14.29 4.85 9.07
N LEU A 189 -14.60 3.58 9.37
CA LEU A 189 -13.62 2.50 9.45
C LEU A 189 -12.93 2.30 8.09
N HIS A 190 -13.72 2.16 7.02
CA HIS A 190 -13.19 2.00 5.67
C HIS A 190 -12.38 3.21 5.22
N GLU A 191 -12.85 4.43 5.48
CA GLU A 191 -12.12 5.65 5.14
C GLU A 191 -10.78 5.73 5.87
N ARG A 192 -10.73 5.30 7.13
CA ARG A 192 -9.49 5.29 7.92
C ARG A 192 -8.44 4.34 7.35
N ILE A 193 -8.87 3.15 6.92
CA ILE A 193 -8.01 2.14 6.28
C ILE A 193 -7.53 2.66 4.92
N ALA A 194 -8.45 3.17 4.09
CA ALA A 194 -8.14 3.75 2.79
C ALA A 194 -7.12 4.89 2.90
N THR A 195 -7.31 5.79 3.87
CA THR A 195 -6.42 6.92 4.14
C THR A 195 -5.00 6.46 4.50
N ALA A 196 -4.84 5.39 5.29
CA ALA A 196 -3.52 4.87 5.64
C ALA A 196 -2.73 4.41 4.40
N ILE A 197 -3.40 3.73 3.47
CA ILE A 197 -2.81 3.28 2.20
C ILE A 197 -2.47 4.47 1.31
N GLU A 198 -3.39 5.43 1.20
CA GLU A 198 -3.20 6.64 0.40
C GLU A 198 -2.04 7.49 0.93
N ARG A 199 -1.87 7.62 2.25
CA ARG A 199 -0.73 8.29 2.87
C ARG A 199 0.59 7.63 2.51
N LEU A 200 0.69 6.31 2.64
CA LEU A 200 1.88 5.55 2.22
C LEU A 200 2.21 5.82 0.76
N TRP A 201 1.20 5.69 -0.11
CA TRP A 201 1.35 5.87 -1.55
C TRP A 201 1.78 7.31 -1.91
N ALA A 202 1.09 8.31 -1.36
CA ALA A 202 1.41 9.71 -1.57
C ALA A 202 2.80 10.07 -1.02
N GLY A 203 3.16 9.58 0.15
CA GLY A 203 4.48 9.80 0.76
C GLY A 203 5.62 9.32 -0.14
N VAL A 204 5.52 8.11 -0.68
CA VAL A 204 6.49 7.57 -1.66
C VAL A 204 6.52 8.41 -2.93
N ALA A 205 5.35 8.77 -3.48
CA ALA A 205 5.26 9.56 -4.70
C ALA A 205 5.87 10.97 -4.55
N VAL A 206 5.60 11.66 -3.44
CA VAL A 206 6.14 12.99 -3.15
C VAL A 206 7.66 12.92 -2.94
N CYS A 207 8.20 11.88 -2.32
CA CYS A 207 9.65 11.67 -2.26
C CYS A 207 10.25 11.59 -3.67
N GLY A 208 9.61 10.84 -4.57
CA GLY A 208 9.97 10.80 -5.99
C GLY A 208 9.97 12.19 -6.63
N ARG A 209 8.87 12.95 -6.52
CA ARG A 209 8.72 14.31 -7.08
C ARG A 209 9.80 15.28 -6.62
N ASN A 210 10.34 15.07 -5.41
CA ASN A 210 11.40 15.89 -4.83
C ASN A 210 12.80 15.29 -5.07
N HIS A 211 12.94 14.43 -6.09
CA HIS A 211 14.19 13.84 -6.55
C HIS A 211 14.95 13.03 -5.48
N ALA A 212 14.27 12.53 -4.44
CA ALA A 212 14.91 11.63 -3.46
C ALA A 212 15.31 10.26 -4.08
N LEU A 213 14.70 9.93 -5.22
CA LEU A 213 14.91 8.70 -6.00
C LEU A 213 15.68 8.97 -7.31
N GLY A 214 16.44 10.06 -7.37
CA GLY A 214 17.15 10.51 -8.57
C GLY A 214 16.25 11.18 -9.61
N GLU A 215 16.81 11.49 -10.79
CA GLU A 215 16.09 12.21 -11.84
C GLU A 215 14.95 11.40 -12.46
N THR A 216 15.18 10.12 -12.74
CA THR A 216 14.11 9.19 -13.17
C THR A 216 13.06 9.01 -12.06
N GLY A 217 13.48 9.08 -10.79
CA GLY A 217 12.60 9.11 -9.64
C GLY A 217 11.65 10.31 -9.60
N GLY A 218 12.07 11.46 -10.15
CA GLY A 218 11.22 12.63 -10.37
C GLY A 218 9.99 12.30 -11.22
N VAL A 219 10.23 11.71 -12.39
CA VAL A 219 9.16 11.27 -13.31
C VAL A 219 8.26 10.24 -12.63
N PHE A 220 8.84 9.25 -11.97
CA PHE A 220 8.11 8.25 -11.18
C PHE A 220 7.16 8.89 -10.18
N GLY A 221 7.63 9.87 -9.41
CA GLY A 221 6.82 10.54 -8.41
C GLY A 221 5.63 11.31 -9.01
N PHE A 222 5.75 11.87 -10.21
CA PHE A 222 4.63 12.50 -10.89
C PHE A 222 3.65 11.45 -11.45
N GLU A 223 4.16 10.42 -12.12
CA GLU A 223 3.34 9.39 -12.76
C GLU A 223 2.57 8.55 -11.76
N VAL A 224 3.22 8.11 -10.67
CA VAL A 224 2.59 7.18 -9.73
C VAL A 224 1.65 7.86 -8.75
N HIS A 225 1.69 9.18 -8.58
CA HIS A 225 0.93 9.88 -7.53
C HIS A 225 -0.61 9.66 -7.63
N PRO A 226 -1.34 9.66 -6.50
CA PRO A 226 -2.82 9.57 -6.49
C PRO A 226 -3.54 10.52 -7.48
N ASP A 227 -3.16 11.80 -7.52
CA ASP A 227 -3.75 12.79 -8.45
C ASP A 227 -3.63 12.48 -9.95
N SER A 228 -2.75 11.54 -10.32
CA SER A 228 -2.52 11.14 -11.72
C SER A 228 -3.49 10.04 -12.18
N VAL A 229 -4.35 9.53 -11.30
CA VAL A 229 -5.37 8.53 -11.64
C VAL A 229 -6.35 9.11 -12.68
N GLY A 230 -6.61 8.34 -13.74
CA GLY A 230 -7.53 8.74 -14.80
C GLY A 230 -6.97 9.75 -15.80
N ARG A 231 -5.73 10.23 -15.63
CA ARG A 231 -5.02 11.00 -16.67
C ARG A 231 -4.45 10.01 -17.69
N GLN A 232 -4.79 10.23 -18.97
CA GLN A 232 -4.22 9.54 -20.13
C GLN A 232 -3.20 10.44 -20.80
#